data_AF-A0A961SG69-F1
#
_entry.id   AF-A0A961SG69-F1
#
_cell.length_a   1.000
_cell.length_b   1.000
_cell.length_c   1.000
_cell.angle_alpha   90.00
_cell.angle_beta   90.00
_cell.angle_gamma   90.00
#
_symmetry.space_group_name_H-M   'P 1'
#
loop_
_entity.id
_entity.type
_entity.pdbx_description
1 polymer ?
#
loop_
_entity_poly.entity_id
_entity_poly.type
_entity_poly.pdbx_seq_one_letter_code
_entity_poly.pdbx_strand_id
1 'polypeptide(L)'
;KAVDADENHAVIFTGSGATGAVDKLVRAFAMQGLDDAVVFVGPYEHHSNDLPWRECGARLVRIPLNEGGAICLESLKRELEACPPDQLKIGAFSAASNVTGIRSDLRAIARLLHAHGGWCVADFAAAAPYIPVRLAETAPGAGDRIDAALLSPHKYPGGPGASGLLIADRSLFATRRPTLTGGGTVSYVTAGGHSYVSDPERREEGGTPAIVDNIRAGMVLQLKRDMDEAQVEARESQMTRRMEEALRATPGVELLGPWNAPRVGIFSFNIRIREKLLHHNFVVALLNDLFGIQARGGCSCAGPYGHELLGIDAATSARHEASVERGYSSMRPGWARFGVNWFFDEADVDNIAAAIRFIARHGLSMLPYYQLDAKGGVWRAMNPVDDAPPTSLSALWSGAACSACDVPDFECCLSQAKALADAAVSLPEPQPSPLMGEEEKLRWFWLPHEAAMMLKEGTE
;
A
#
# COMPACT_ATOMS: atom_id res chain seq x y z
N LYS A 1 -5.19 -17.07 -18.95
CA LYS A 1 -6.65 -16.71 -19.00
C LYS A 1 -7.04 -15.53 -18.10
N ALA A 2 -7.03 -15.64 -16.76
CA ALA A 2 -7.51 -14.56 -15.88
C ALA A 2 -6.73 -13.23 -16.03
N VAL A 3 -5.44 -13.32 -16.40
CA VAL A 3 -4.55 -12.17 -16.58
C VAL A 3 -4.10 -11.96 -18.03
N ASP A 4 -4.77 -12.62 -18.98
CA ASP A 4 -4.35 -12.65 -20.39
C ASP A 4 -2.95 -13.28 -20.64
N ALA A 5 -2.54 -14.19 -19.76
CA ALA A 5 -1.40 -15.07 -19.98
C ALA A 5 -1.77 -16.27 -20.88
N ASP A 6 -0.81 -16.65 -21.73
CA ASP A 6 -0.83 -17.76 -22.70
C ASP A 6 0.28 -18.81 -22.37
N GLU A 7 0.53 -19.76 -23.28
CA GLU A 7 1.55 -20.81 -23.13
C GLU A 7 3.00 -20.31 -23.07
N ASN A 8 3.27 -19.05 -23.43
CA ASN A 8 4.60 -18.44 -23.33
C ASN A 8 4.88 -17.93 -21.91
N HIS A 9 3.89 -17.94 -21.03
CA HIS A 9 4.02 -17.54 -19.64
C HIS A 9 4.12 -18.76 -18.72
N ALA A 10 4.89 -18.61 -17.64
CA ALA A 10 4.89 -19.51 -16.49
C ALA A 10 4.08 -18.86 -15.36
N VAL A 11 3.22 -19.65 -14.72
CA VAL A 11 2.53 -19.26 -13.48
C VAL A 11 3.20 -19.96 -12.31
N ILE A 12 3.76 -19.18 -11.39
CA ILE A 12 4.50 -19.70 -10.23
C ILE A 12 3.88 -19.16 -8.94
N PHE A 13 3.51 -20.06 -8.04
CA PHE A 13 3.05 -19.73 -6.69
C PHE A 13 4.23 -19.41 -5.78
N THR A 14 4.14 -18.30 -5.05
CA THR A 14 5.29 -17.75 -4.29
C THR A 14 5.02 -17.50 -2.82
N GLY A 15 3.86 -17.90 -2.31
CA GLY A 15 3.53 -17.82 -0.88
C GLY A 15 3.23 -16.40 -0.43
N SER A 16 4.24 -15.63 -0.02
CA SER A 16 4.12 -14.34 0.66
C SER A 16 3.76 -13.16 -0.26
N GLY A 17 2.74 -13.33 -1.11
CA GLY A 17 2.23 -12.30 -2.02
C GLY A 17 3.26 -11.86 -3.08
N ALA A 18 3.15 -10.60 -3.50
CA ALA A 18 4.06 -10.00 -4.46
C ALA A 18 5.51 -9.93 -3.94
N THR A 19 5.73 -9.90 -2.62
CA THR A 19 7.08 -9.97 -2.04
C THR A 19 7.78 -11.26 -2.43
N GLY A 20 7.11 -12.41 -2.26
CA GLY A 20 7.65 -13.70 -2.71
C GLY A 20 7.81 -13.76 -4.23
N ALA A 21 6.91 -13.12 -4.99
CA ALA A 21 7.01 -13.03 -6.44
C ALA A 21 8.25 -12.25 -6.92
N VAL A 22 8.54 -11.09 -6.30
CA VAL A 22 9.73 -10.29 -6.64
C VAL A 22 11.00 -11.02 -6.27
N ASP A 23 11.10 -11.58 -5.05
CA ASP A 23 12.29 -12.33 -4.64
C ASP A 23 12.58 -13.50 -5.60
N LYS A 24 11.55 -14.25 -5.98
CA LYS A 24 11.64 -15.33 -6.97
C LYS A 24 12.18 -14.83 -8.32
N LEU A 25 11.66 -13.71 -8.80
CA LEU A 25 12.06 -13.11 -10.08
C LEU A 25 13.49 -12.58 -10.05
N VAL A 26 13.88 -11.87 -8.97
CA VAL A 26 15.25 -11.38 -8.76
C VAL A 26 16.24 -12.54 -8.77
N ARG A 27 15.93 -13.65 -8.09
CA ARG A 27 16.78 -14.86 -8.15
C ARG A 27 16.88 -15.44 -9.56
N ALA A 28 15.80 -15.39 -10.34
CA ALA A 28 15.80 -15.88 -11.72
C ALA A 28 16.72 -15.05 -12.62
N PHE A 29 16.73 -13.73 -12.45
CA PHE A 29 17.71 -12.86 -13.11
C PHE A 29 19.13 -13.07 -12.58
N ALA A 30 19.30 -13.24 -11.26
CA ALA A 30 20.62 -13.46 -10.66
C ALA A 30 21.31 -14.71 -11.22
N MET A 31 20.56 -15.78 -11.53
CA MET A 31 21.11 -16.98 -12.18
C MET A 31 21.62 -16.72 -13.61
N GLN A 32 21.23 -15.60 -14.23
CA GLN A 32 21.66 -15.17 -15.57
C GLN A 32 22.75 -14.08 -15.51
N GLY A 33 23.03 -13.52 -14.32
CA GLY A 33 24.00 -12.45 -14.08
C GLY A 33 23.33 -11.08 -13.94
N LEU A 34 23.58 -10.40 -12.80
CA LEU A 34 23.02 -9.08 -12.48
C LEU A 34 24.06 -7.98 -12.25
N ASP A 35 25.35 -8.32 -12.16
CA ASP A 35 26.41 -7.39 -11.75
C ASP A 35 26.50 -6.14 -12.65
N ASP A 36 26.26 -6.30 -13.96
CA ASP A 36 26.25 -5.21 -14.94
C ASP A 36 24.82 -4.76 -15.31
N ALA A 37 23.78 -5.23 -14.62
CA ALA A 37 22.39 -4.89 -14.94
C ALA A 37 22.00 -3.51 -14.42
N VAL A 38 21.01 -2.90 -15.09
CA VAL A 38 20.38 -1.65 -14.65
C VAL A 38 18.90 -1.90 -14.40
N VAL A 39 18.45 -1.59 -13.20
CA VAL A 39 17.05 -1.70 -12.79
C VAL A 39 16.45 -0.31 -12.65
N PHE A 40 15.40 -0.04 -13.41
CA PHE A 40 14.62 1.20 -13.34
C PHE A 40 13.39 0.97 -12.46
N VAL A 41 13.25 1.76 -11.41
CA VAL A 41 12.09 1.69 -10.49
C VAL A 41 11.30 2.98 -10.51
N GLY A 42 9.99 2.88 -10.28
CA GLY A 42 9.11 4.03 -10.18
C GLY A 42 9.34 4.89 -8.93
N PRO A 43 8.66 6.03 -8.84
CA PRO A 43 8.80 6.94 -7.71
C PRO A 43 8.08 6.42 -6.46
N TYR A 44 7.07 5.57 -6.63
CA TYR A 44 6.17 5.13 -5.56
C TYR A 44 6.16 3.61 -5.35
N GLU A 45 7.29 2.96 -5.62
CA GLU A 45 7.42 1.52 -5.38
C GLU A 45 7.23 1.19 -3.90
N HIS A 46 6.45 0.13 -3.66
CA HIS A 46 6.39 -0.50 -2.35
C HIS A 46 7.77 -1.13 -2.03
N HIS A 47 8.13 -1.22 -0.75
CA HIS A 47 9.39 -1.85 -0.32
C HIS A 47 9.64 -3.23 -0.93
N SER A 48 8.58 -4.02 -1.15
CA SER A 48 8.64 -5.33 -1.82
C SER A 48 9.12 -5.28 -3.27
N ASN A 49 8.94 -4.15 -3.97
CA ASN A 49 9.40 -3.91 -5.34
C ASN A 49 10.49 -2.83 -5.43
N ASP A 50 11.23 -2.62 -4.33
CA ASP A 50 12.36 -1.68 -4.27
C ASP A 50 13.57 -2.35 -3.59
N LEU A 51 13.40 -2.87 -2.37
CA LEU A 51 14.49 -3.46 -1.58
C LEU A 51 15.15 -4.68 -2.26
N PRO A 52 14.41 -5.67 -2.82
CA PRO A 52 15.06 -6.79 -3.49
C PRO A 52 15.98 -6.37 -4.64
N TRP A 53 15.61 -5.30 -5.37
CA TRP A 53 16.42 -4.75 -6.46
C TRP A 53 17.63 -3.98 -5.96
N ARG A 54 17.55 -3.31 -4.79
CA ARG A 54 18.71 -2.66 -4.14
C ARG A 54 19.77 -3.67 -3.70
N GLU A 55 19.33 -4.81 -3.18
CA GLU A 55 20.21 -5.81 -2.57
C GLU A 55 20.76 -6.83 -3.59
N CYS A 56 20.30 -6.80 -4.85
CA CYS A 56 20.67 -7.80 -5.86
C CYS A 56 21.98 -7.54 -6.61
N GLY A 57 22.68 -6.43 -6.30
CA GLY A 57 23.94 -6.05 -6.94
C GLY A 57 23.80 -5.25 -8.23
N ALA A 58 22.60 -5.13 -8.81
CA ALA A 58 22.36 -4.32 -9.99
C ALA A 58 22.40 -2.81 -9.68
N ARG A 59 22.67 -1.99 -10.71
CA ARG A 59 22.57 -0.53 -10.60
C ARG A 59 21.10 -0.11 -10.59
N LEU A 60 20.62 0.44 -9.48
CA LEU A 60 19.25 0.94 -9.37
C LEU A 60 19.14 2.41 -9.83
N VAL A 61 18.15 2.70 -10.67
CA VAL A 61 17.81 4.04 -11.16
C VAL A 61 16.35 4.34 -10.84
N ARG A 62 16.10 5.37 -10.04
CA ARG A 62 14.74 5.79 -9.70
C ARG A 62 14.24 6.82 -10.70
N ILE A 63 13.10 6.52 -11.34
CA ILE A 63 12.43 7.41 -12.28
C ILE A 63 11.47 8.32 -11.52
N PRO A 64 11.57 9.65 -11.64
CA PRO A 64 10.72 10.59 -10.92
C PRO A 64 9.32 10.67 -11.53
N LEU A 65 8.43 11.37 -10.84
CA LEU A 65 7.19 11.86 -11.43
C LEU A 65 7.47 13.07 -12.35
N ASN A 66 6.62 13.27 -13.35
CA ASN A 66 6.55 14.50 -14.14
C ASN A 66 5.67 15.54 -13.42
N GLU A 67 5.54 16.74 -14.01
CA GLU A 67 4.72 17.83 -13.44
C GLU A 67 3.24 17.45 -13.27
N GLY A 68 2.73 16.51 -14.06
CA GLY A 68 1.37 15.96 -13.94
C GLY A 68 1.22 14.86 -12.88
N GLY A 69 2.30 14.51 -12.16
CA GLY A 69 2.29 13.45 -11.15
C GLY A 69 2.16 12.04 -11.71
N ALA A 70 2.49 11.83 -12.99
CA ALA A 70 2.66 10.52 -13.62
C ALA A 70 4.16 10.17 -13.73
N ILE A 71 4.51 8.90 -13.95
CA ILE A 71 5.91 8.48 -14.16
C ILE A 71 6.51 9.23 -15.36
N CYS A 72 7.68 9.84 -15.19
CA CYS A 72 8.32 10.66 -16.20
C CYS A 72 8.98 9.80 -17.30
N LEU A 73 8.24 9.53 -18.37
CA LEU A 73 8.74 8.76 -19.53
C LEU A 73 9.96 9.41 -20.20
N GLU A 74 10.07 10.74 -20.17
CA GLU A 74 11.26 11.44 -20.70
C GLU A 74 12.51 11.12 -19.89
N SER A 75 12.39 11.10 -18.56
CA SER A 75 13.49 10.68 -17.68
C SER A 75 13.84 9.21 -17.91
N LEU A 76 12.84 8.32 -17.96
CA LEU A 76 13.07 6.91 -18.27
C LEU A 76 13.78 6.73 -19.61
N LYS A 77 13.35 7.43 -20.66
CA LYS A 77 13.98 7.38 -21.98
C LYS A 77 15.45 7.79 -21.92
N ARG A 78 15.76 8.91 -21.29
CA ARG A 78 17.14 9.40 -21.16
C ARG A 78 18.04 8.39 -20.43
N GLU A 79 17.55 7.80 -19.34
CA GLU A 79 18.33 6.82 -18.59
C GLU A 79 18.51 5.50 -19.36
N LEU A 80 17.53 5.10 -20.19
CA LEU A 80 17.66 3.95 -21.09
C LEU A 80 18.67 4.20 -22.21
N GLU A 81 18.64 5.38 -22.85
CA GLU A 81 19.58 5.80 -23.90
C GLU A 81 21.03 5.90 -23.41
N ALA A 82 21.22 6.19 -22.11
CA ALA A 82 22.53 6.23 -21.47
C ALA A 82 23.13 4.83 -21.22
N CYS A 83 22.34 3.76 -21.31
CA CYS A 83 22.82 2.40 -21.10
C CYS A 83 23.37 1.80 -22.40
N PRO A 84 24.48 1.03 -22.37
CA PRO A 84 24.96 0.30 -23.54
C PRO A 84 23.89 -0.63 -24.13
N PRO A 85 23.87 -0.83 -25.47
CA PRO A 85 22.86 -1.66 -26.14
C PRO A 85 22.71 -3.07 -25.53
N ASP A 86 23.82 -3.75 -25.27
CA ASP A 86 23.84 -5.14 -24.78
C ASP A 86 23.68 -5.26 -23.25
N GLN A 87 23.56 -4.14 -22.52
CA GLN A 87 23.39 -4.15 -21.07
C GLN A 87 21.99 -4.67 -20.70
N LEU A 88 21.88 -5.55 -19.70
CA LEU A 88 20.60 -6.00 -19.18
C LEU A 88 19.86 -4.83 -18.51
N LYS A 89 18.65 -4.55 -19.01
CA LYS A 89 17.78 -3.46 -18.53
C LYS A 89 16.49 -4.05 -18.03
N ILE A 90 16.08 -3.69 -16.82
CA ILE A 90 14.85 -4.18 -16.19
C ILE A 90 14.08 -2.98 -15.69
N GLY A 91 12.84 -2.78 -16.14
CA GLY A 91 11.92 -1.82 -15.54
C GLY A 91 10.98 -2.52 -14.57
N ALA A 92 11.02 -2.19 -13.29
CA ALA A 92 10.16 -2.73 -12.25
C ALA A 92 9.25 -1.63 -11.68
N PHE A 93 8.00 -1.61 -12.12
CA PHE A 93 7.06 -0.50 -11.84
C PHE A 93 5.76 -0.99 -11.21
N SER A 94 5.29 -0.28 -10.20
CA SER A 94 3.96 -0.51 -9.62
C SER A 94 2.86 -0.13 -10.61
N ALA A 95 1.87 -1.00 -10.80
CA ALA A 95 0.70 -0.74 -11.63
C ALA A 95 -0.19 0.38 -11.06
N ALA A 96 -0.22 0.51 -9.73
CA ALA A 96 -0.77 1.65 -9.03
C ALA A 96 -0.02 1.90 -7.71
N SER A 97 0.08 3.15 -7.30
CA SER A 97 0.66 3.54 -6.01
C SER A 97 -0.20 3.00 -4.85
N ASN A 98 0.41 2.27 -3.91
CA ASN A 98 -0.25 1.87 -2.67
C ASN A 98 -0.46 3.04 -1.68
N VAL A 99 0.08 4.23 -1.99
CA VAL A 99 -0.08 5.45 -1.21
C VAL A 99 -1.20 6.30 -1.79
N THR A 100 -1.06 6.68 -3.05
CA THR A 100 -1.93 7.71 -3.67
C THR A 100 -3.02 7.12 -4.57
N GLY A 101 -2.98 5.81 -4.83
CA GLY A 101 -3.86 5.12 -5.76
C GLY A 101 -3.54 5.37 -7.24
N ILE A 102 -2.66 6.32 -7.57
CA ILE A 102 -2.35 6.73 -8.94
C ILE A 102 -1.91 5.53 -9.78
N ARG A 103 -2.53 5.38 -10.95
CA ARG A 103 -2.25 4.31 -11.92
C ARG A 103 -1.06 4.69 -12.80
N SER A 104 -0.21 3.70 -13.07
CA SER A 104 0.86 3.80 -14.07
C SER A 104 0.32 3.54 -15.47
N ASP A 105 0.82 4.26 -16.48
CA ASP A 105 0.70 3.85 -17.88
C ASP A 105 1.74 2.77 -18.19
N LEU A 106 1.47 1.55 -17.70
CA LEU A 106 2.36 0.40 -17.90
C LEU A 106 2.59 0.08 -19.38
N ARG A 107 1.62 0.37 -20.25
CA ARG A 107 1.75 0.12 -21.69
C ARG A 107 2.76 1.06 -22.32
N ALA A 108 2.73 2.34 -21.96
CA ALA A 108 3.75 3.29 -22.42
C ALA A 108 5.15 2.97 -21.88
N ILE A 109 5.24 2.56 -20.61
CA ILE A 109 6.49 2.11 -19.98
C ILE A 109 7.05 0.88 -20.71
N ALA A 110 6.23 -0.14 -20.94
CA ALA A 110 6.61 -1.36 -21.64
C ALA A 110 7.15 -1.08 -23.05
N ARG A 111 6.45 -0.27 -23.85
CA ARG A 111 6.93 0.14 -25.18
C ARG A 111 8.30 0.76 -25.15
N LEU A 112 8.52 1.65 -24.19
CA LEU A 112 9.78 2.36 -24.07
C LEU A 112 10.93 1.43 -23.63
N LEU A 113 10.67 0.51 -22.70
CA LEU A 113 11.63 -0.51 -22.28
C LEU A 113 11.99 -1.45 -23.44
N HIS A 114 11.00 -2.01 -24.12
CA HIS A 114 11.23 -2.94 -25.23
C HIS A 114 11.96 -2.29 -26.41
N ALA A 115 11.68 -1.01 -26.70
CA ALA A 115 12.41 -0.26 -27.73
C ALA A 115 13.92 -0.16 -27.44
N HIS A 116 14.34 -0.37 -26.19
CA HIS A 116 15.74 -0.37 -25.74
C HIS A 116 16.23 -1.75 -25.27
N GLY A 117 15.49 -2.83 -25.61
CA GLY A 117 15.84 -4.21 -25.25
C GLY A 117 15.71 -4.53 -23.77
N GLY A 118 14.91 -3.77 -23.01
CA GLY A 118 14.66 -4.00 -21.58
C GLY A 118 13.40 -4.82 -21.30
N TRP A 119 13.36 -5.42 -20.11
CA TRP A 119 12.22 -6.19 -19.58
C TRP A 119 11.24 -5.30 -18.80
N CYS A 120 9.94 -5.52 -18.95
CA CYS A 120 8.88 -4.85 -18.20
C CYS A 120 8.28 -5.77 -17.12
N VAL A 121 8.60 -5.45 -15.86
CA VAL A 121 8.07 -6.08 -14.65
C VAL A 121 7.06 -5.14 -14.00
N ALA A 122 5.85 -5.63 -13.72
CA ALA A 122 4.77 -4.85 -13.14
C ALA A 122 4.33 -5.40 -11.77
N ASP A 123 4.38 -4.57 -10.73
CA ASP A 123 3.78 -4.88 -9.43
C ASP A 123 2.30 -4.51 -9.41
N PHE A 124 1.44 -5.53 -9.49
CA PHE A 124 0.00 -5.38 -9.45
C PHE A 124 -0.60 -5.50 -8.04
N ALA A 125 0.20 -5.64 -6.98
CA ALA A 125 -0.31 -5.92 -5.64
C ALA A 125 -1.38 -4.92 -5.17
N ALA A 126 -1.23 -3.63 -5.45
CA ALA A 126 -2.21 -2.61 -5.07
C ALA A 126 -3.35 -2.43 -6.10
N ALA A 127 -3.20 -2.93 -7.33
CA ALA A 127 -4.08 -2.62 -8.44
C ALA A 127 -4.97 -3.80 -8.87
N ALA A 128 -4.42 -5.02 -8.86
CA ALA A 128 -5.06 -6.23 -9.40
C ALA A 128 -6.48 -6.53 -8.85
N PRO A 129 -6.79 -6.27 -7.56
CA PRO A 129 -8.15 -6.46 -7.04
C PRO A 129 -9.21 -5.59 -7.72
N TYR A 130 -8.79 -4.48 -8.35
CA TYR A 130 -9.66 -3.39 -8.78
C TYR A 130 -9.66 -3.17 -10.29
N ILE A 131 -8.52 -3.42 -10.96
CA ILE A 131 -8.37 -3.23 -12.41
C ILE A 131 -8.04 -4.54 -13.12
N PRO A 132 -8.36 -4.70 -14.41
CA PRO A 132 -7.92 -5.85 -15.20
C PRO A 132 -6.40 -5.98 -15.24
N VAL A 133 -5.90 -7.20 -15.11
CA VAL A 133 -4.49 -7.53 -15.37
C VAL A 133 -4.41 -8.11 -16.78
N ARG A 134 -3.58 -7.52 -17.64
CA ARG A 134 -3.43 -7.91 -19.05
C ARG A 134 -1.95 -7.95 -19.40
N LEU A 135 -1.39 -9.14 -19.59
CA LEU A 135 0.03 -9.33 -19.90
C LEU A 135 0.31 -9.24 -21.40
N ALA A 136 -0.56 -9.80 -22.24
CA ALA A 136 -0.38 -9.79 -23.68
C ALA A 136 -0.32 -8.36 -24.26
N GLU A 137 0.27 -8.25 -25.45
CA GLU A 137 0.25 -7.01 -26.23
C GLU A 137 -1.19 -6.60 -26.55
N THR A 138 -1.44 -5.29 -26.58
CA THR A 138 -2.77 -4.76 -26.94
C THR A 138 -3.14 -5.04 -28.39
N ALA A 139 -2.13 -5.17 -29.25
CA ALA A 139 -2.23 -5.63 -30.63
C ALA A 139 -0.88 -6.23 -31.07
N PRO A 140 -0.86 -7.12 -32.09
CA PRO A 140 0.39 -7.68 -32.59
C PRO A 140 1.39 -6.59 -33.00
N GLY A 141 2.59 -6.62 -32.40
CA GLY A 141 3.66 -5.68 -32.68
C GLY A 141 3.52 -4.33 -31.97
N ALA A 142 2.56 -4.17 -31.06
CA ALA A 142 2.43 -2.97 -30.23
C ALA A 142 3.63 -2.76 -29.30
N GLY A 143 4.37 -3.84 -28.98
CA GLY A 143 5.54 -3.80 -28.12
C GLY A 143 5.21 -3.38 -26.69
N ASP A 144 3.98 -3.57 -26.24
CA ASP A 144 3.48 -3.05 -24.95
C ASP A 144 3.07 -4.14 -23.96
N ARG A 145 3.52 -5.39 -24.19
CA ARG A 145 3.33 -6.51 -23.27
C ARG A 145 3.96 -6.26 -21.90
N ILE A 146 3.52 -7.02 -20.90
CA ILE A 146 4.14 -7.06 -19.59
C ILE A 146 4.84 -8.42 -19.46
N ASP A 147 6.16 -8.43 -19.32
CA ASP A 147 6.94 -9.67 -19.32
C ASP A 147 6.86 -10.40 -17.97
N ALA A 148 6.61 -9.69 -16.87
CA ALA A 148 6.36 -10.29 -15.57
C ALA A 148 5.35 -9.49 -14.74
N ALA A 149 4.39 -10.17 -14.14
CA ALA A 149 3.39 -9.61 -13.25
C ALA A 149 3.49 -10.21 -11.85
N LEU A 150 3.51 -9.34 -10.85
CA LEU A 150 3.63 -9.68 -9.43
C LEU A 150 2.26 -9.43 -8.77
N LEU A 151 1.63 -10.48 -8.24
CA LEU A 151 0.29 -10.37 -7.67
C LEU A 151 0.28 -10.78 -6.19
N SER A 152 -0.61 -10.12 -5.45
CA SER A 152 -0.95 -10.46 -4.06
C SER A 152 -2.42 -10.85 -3.96
N PRO A 153 -2.79 -12.11 -4.27
CA PRO A 153 -4.17 -12.59 -4.17
C PRO A 153 -4.82 -12.36 -2.80
N HIS A 154 -4.04 -12.29 -1.71
CA HIS A 154 -4.58 -11.96 -0.38
C HIS A 154 -5.22 -10.57 -0.25
N LYS A 155 -5.02 -9.68 -1.24
CA LYS A 155 -5.65 -8.36 -1.31
C LYS A 155 -6.98 -8.36 -2.09
N TYR A 156 -7.36 -9.49 -2.69
CA TYR A 156 -8.66 -9.65 -3.33
C TYR A 156 -9.74 -9.94 -2.28
N PRO A 157 -11.02 -9.61 -2.55
CA PRO A 157 -12.13 -10.12 -1.77
C PRO A 157 -12.10 -11.66 -1.69
N GLY A 158 -12.20 -12.21 -0.48
CA GLY A 158 -12.02 -13.65 -0.22
C GLY A 158 -10.57 -14.15 -0.24
N GLY A 159 -9.62 -13.24 -0.48
CA GLY A 159 -8.19 -13.54 -0.65
C GLY A 159 -7.38 -13.85 0.60
N PRO A 160 -7.66 -13.34 1.82
CA PRO A 160 -6.78 -13.58 2.97
C PRO A 160 -6.37 -15.05 3.11
N GLY A 161 -5.07 -15.32 3.22
CA GLY A 161 -4.50 -16.69 3.20
C GLY A 161 -4.23 -17.29 1.82
N ALA A 162 -4.42 -16.54 0.73
CA ALA A 162 -4.03 -16.97 -0.61
C ALA A 162 -2.54 -16.72 -0.90
N SER A 163 -1.95 -17.63 -1.67
CA SER A 163 -0.56 -17.59 -2.09
C SER A 163 -0.29 -16.44 -3.07
N GLY A 164 0.92 -15.88 -3.05
CA GLY A 164 1.44 -14.96 -4.05
C GLY A 164 1.57 -15.61 -5.43
N LEU A 165 1.53 -14.79 -6.48
CA LEU A 165 1.70 -15.26 -7.86
C LEU A 165 2.76 -14.43 -8.57
N LEU A 166 3.69 -15.12 -9.23
CA LEU A 166 4.55 -14.60 -10.28
C LEU A 166 4.06 -15.17 -11.61
N ILE A 167 3.65 -14.31 -12.54
CA ILE A 167 3.25 -14.72 -13.88
C ILE A 167 4.19 -14.04 -14.84
N ALA A 168 5.04 -14.80 -15.53
CA ALA A 168 6.14 -14.20 -16.28
C ALA A 168 6.53 -15.01 -17.52
N ASP A 169 7.17 -14.35 -18.48
CA ASP A 169 7.67 -14.97 -19.70
C ASP A 169 8.59 -16.16 -19.35
N ARG A 170 8.34 -17.31 -19.97
CA ARG A 170 9.08 -18.55 -19.73
C ARG A 170 10.57 -18.40 -20.02
N SER A 171 10.97 -17.48 -20.92
CA SER A 171 12.38 -17.23 -21.20
C SER A 171 13.15 -16.71 -19.99
N LEU A 172 12.48 -16.05 -19.04
CA LEU A 172 13.09 -15.60 -17.78
C LEU A 172 13.54 -16.77 -16.88
N PHE A 173 13.04 -17.98 -17.16
CA PHE A 173 13.40 -19.21 -16.45
C PHE A 173 14.14 -20.21 -17.35
N ALA A 174 14.83 -19.75 -18.40
CA ALA A 174 15.53 -20.63 -19.35
C ALA A 174 16.73 -21.42 -18.75
N THR A 175 17.05 -21.21 -17.48
CA THR A 175 18.12 -21.92 -16.77
C THR A 175 17.77 -23.39 -16.55
N ARG A 176 18.80 -24.25 -16.48
CA ARG A 176 18.61 -25.69 -16.15
C ARG A 176 18.43 -25.96 -14.65
N ARG A 177 18.65 -24.97 -13.80
CA ARG A 177 18.58 -25.08 -12.33
C ARG A 177 17.49 -24.14 -11.82
N PRO A 178 16.70 -24.56 -10.82
CA PRO A 178 15.70 -23.69 -10.21
C PRO A 178 16.34 -22.65 -9.29
N THR A 179 15.60 -21.58 -9.00
CA THR A 179 16.00 -20.61 -7.97
C THR A 179 15.92 -21.17 -6.55
N LEU A 180 15.12 -22.22 -6.35
CA LEU A 180 15.01 -22.98 -5.10
C LEU A 180 15.14 -24.47 -5.40
N THR A 181 16.19 -25.11 -4.89
CA THR A 181 16.43 -26.55 -5.06
C THR A 181 15.72 -27.35 -3.95
N GLY A 182 15.25 -28.56 -4.28
CA GLY A 182 14.50 -29.38 -3.33
C GLY A 182 13.75 -30.53 -4.00
N GLY A 183 12.97 -31.27 -3.20
CA GLY A 183 12.04 -32.28 -3.73
C GLY A 183 11.02 -31.64 -4.70
N GLY A 184 10.50 -32.42 -5.64
CA GLY A 184 9.51 -31.95 -6.62
C GLY A 184 10.08 -31.30 -7.88
N THR A 185 11.30 -30.73 -7.81
CA THR A 185 11.96 -30.04 -8.94
C THR A 185 12.83 -30.96 -9.80
N VAL A 186 13.13 -32.16 -9.31
CA VAL A 186 14.04 -33.14 -9.93
C VAL A 186 13.27 -34.20 -10.72
N SER A 187 13.81 -34.61 -11.87
CA SER A 187 13.35 -35.79 -12.61
C SER A 187 14.04 -37.07 -12.13
N TYR A 188 15.30 -36.97 -11.70
CA TYR A 188 16.08 -38.12 -11.21
C TYR A 188 17.23 -37.68 -10.31
N VAL A 189 17.52 -38.44 -9.25
CA VAL A 189 18.59 -38.15 -8.28
C VAL A 189 19.34 -39.43 -7.95
N THR A 190 20.67 -39.32 -7.88
CA THR A 190 21.60 -40.37 -7.45
C THR A 190 22.58 -39.79 -6.44
N ALA A 191 23.40 -40.65 -5.82
CA ALA A 191 24.48 -40.21 -4.94
C ALA A 191 25.52 -39.29 -5.64
N GLY A 192 25.71 -39.44 -6.96
CA GLY A 192 26.73 -38.70 -7.72
C GLY A 192 26.20 -37.54 -8.58
N GLY A 193 24.88 -37.32 -8.64
CA GLY A 193 24.30 -36.31 -9.52
C GLY A 193 22.78 -36.33 -9.60
N HIS A 194 22.21 -35.34 -10.28
CA HIS A 194 20.77 -35.15 -10.44
C HIS A 194 20.42 -34.43 -11.75
N SER A 195 19.17 -34.57 -12.19
CA SER A 195 18.57 -33.81 -13.29
C SER A 195 17.27 -33.13 -12.83
N TYR A 196 17.07 -31.89 -13.26
CA TYR A 196 15.83 -31.13 -12.99
C TYR A 196 14.79 -31.38 -14.07
N VAL A 197 13.52 -31.21 -13.72
CA VAL A 197 12.42 -31.22 -14.68
C VAL A 197 12.54 -30.04 -15.66
N SER A 198 12.12 -30.25 -16.91
CA SER A 198 12.23 -29.26 -17.98
C SER A 198 11.18 -28.15 -17.88
N ASP A 199 9.99 -28.47 -17.37
CA ASP A 199 8.91 -27.51 -17.20
C ASP A 199 9.25 -26.49 -16.09
N PRO A 200 9.27 -25.17 -16.41
CA PRO A 200 9.65 -24.13 -15.47
C PRO A 200 8.68 -24.00 -14.28
N GLU A 201 7.37 -24.19 -14.46
CA GLU A 201 6.41 -24.07 -13.35
C GLU A 201 6.71 -25.13 -12.29
N ARG A 202 6.84 -26.39 -12.71
CA ARG A 202 7.20 -27.48 -11.80
C ARG A 202 8.63 -27.36 -11.27
N ARG A 203 9.57 -26.87 -12.09
CA ARG A 203 10.98 -26.70 -11.66
C ARG A 203 11.09 -25.65 -10.57
N GLU A 204 10.32 -24.56 -10.66
CA GLU A 204 10.43 -23.43 -9.75
C GLU A 204 9.63 -23.61 -8.43
N GLU A 205 8.69 -24.54 -8.35
CA GLU A 205 7.91 -24.81 -7.12
C GLU A 205 8.48 -25.98 -6.29
N GLY A 206 9.70 -25.79 -5.78
CA GLY A 206 10.36 -26.81 -4.96
C GLY A 206 9.71 -27.03 -3.60
N GLY A 207 9.54 -28.30 -3.23
CA GLY A 207 8.89 -28.75 -2.00
C GLY A 207 7.41 -29.09 -2.18
N THR A 208 6.71 -29.33 -1.09
CA THR A 208 5.25 -29.49 -1.10
C THR A 208 4.62 -28.11 -1.24
N PRO A 209 3.80 -27.85 -2.27
CA PRO A 209 3.14 -26.56 -2.43
C PRO A 209 2.19 -26.23 -1.27
N ALA A 210 1.90 -24.95 -1.08
CA ALA A 210 0.84 -24.50 -0.18
C ALA A 210 -0.54 -24.76 -0.83
N ILE A 211 -0.95 -26.03 -0.88
CA ILE A 211 -2.08 -26.51 -1.70
C ILE A 211 -3.35 -25.67 -1.50
N VAL A 212 -3.75 -25.43 -0.24
CA VAL A 212 -4.97 -24.66 0.09
C VAL A 212 -4.83 -23.21 -0.36
N ASP A 213 -3.68 -22.59 -0.09
CA ASP A 213 -3.37 -21.20 -0.41
C ASP A 213 -3.34 -20.98 -1.94
N ASN A 214 -2.80 -21.95 -2.69
CA ASN A 214 -2.72 -21.95 -4.14
C ASN A 214 -4.11 -22.11 -4.78
N ILE A 215 -4.94 -23.03 -4.26
CA ILE A 215 -6.34 -23.16 -4.69
C ILE A 215 -7.09 -21.85 -4.44
N ARG A 216 -6.93 -21.26 -3.25
CA ARG A 216 -7.57 -19.98 -2.90
C ARG A 216 -7.14 -18.85 -3.84
N ALA A 217 -5.85 -18.77 -4.18
CA ALA A 217 -5.35 -17.81 -5.16
C ALA A 217 -6.05 -17.94 -6.52
N GLY A 218 -6.19 -19.17 -7.04
CA GLY A 218 -6.95 -19.40 -8.27
C GLY A 218 -8.42 -18.99 -8.16
N MET A 219 -9.08 -19.34 -7.04
CA MET A 219 -10.49 -19.05 -6.81
C MET A 219 -10.79 -17.55 -6.74
N VAL A 220 -9.93 -16.72 -6.14
CA VAL A 220 -10.21 -15.27 -6.05
C VAL A 220 -10.00 -14.53 -7.37
N LEU A 221 -9.06 -14.99 -8.20
CA LEU A 221 -8.94 -14.49 -9.57
C LEU A 221 -10.16 -14.91 -10.42
N GLN A 222 -10.65 -16.14 -10.22
CA GLN A 222 -11.88 -16.61 -10.87
C GLN A 222 -13.10 -15.79 -10.41
N LEU A 223 -13.27 -15.57 -9.10
CA LEU A 223 -14.38 -14.82 -8.54
C LEU A 223 -14.48 -13.42 -9.17
N LYS A 224 -13.38 -12.66 -9.19
CA LYS A 224 -13.36 -11.33 -9.80
C LYS A 224 -13.77 -11.37 -11.28
N ARG A 225 -13.32 -12.39 -12.02
CA ARG A 225 -13.71 -12.58 -13.43
C ARG A 225 -15.19 -12.91 -13.58
N ASP A 226 -15.74 -13.77 -12.72
CA ASP A 226 -17.14 -14.17 -12.74
C ASP A 226 -18.08 -13.00 -12.39
N MET A 227 -17.55 -11.97 -11.71
CA MET A 227 -18.24 -10.71 -11.40
C MET A 227 -18.17 -9.65 -12.52
N ASP A 228 -17.62 -10.00 -13.69
CA ASP A 228 -17.33 -9.09 -14.80
C ASP A 228 -16.32 -7.98 -14.41
N GLU A 229 -15.06 -8.17 -14.82
CA GLU A 229 -13.98 -7.22 -14.50
C GLU A 229 -14.27 -5.78 -14.98
N ALA A 230 -15.05 -5.60 -16.06
CA ALA A 230 -15.39 -4.27 -16.56
C ALA A 230 -16.39 -3.57 -15.62
N GLN A 231 -17.35 -4.32 -15.06
CA GLN A 231 -18.28 -3.79 -14.06
C GLN A 231 -17.56 -3.48 -12.74
N VAL A 232 -16.63 -4.35 -12.32
CA VAL A 232 -15.75 -4.12 -11.17
C VAL A 232 -14.98 -2.82 -11.34
N GLU A 233 -14.29 -2.62 -12.48
CA GLU A 233 -13.53 -1.38 -12.73
C GLU A 233 -14.43 -0.15 -12.83
N ALA A 234 -15.61 -0.26 -13.44
CA ALA A 234 -16.57 0.84 -13.54
C ALA A 234 -17.09 1.27 -12.16
N ARG A 235 -17.47 0.32 -11.30
CA ARG A 235 -17.96 0.62 -9.96
C ARG A 235 -16.85 1.10 -9.02
N GLU A 236 -15.65 0.54 -9.12
CA GLU A 236 -14.45 1.06 -8.44
C GLU A 236 -14.24 2.54 -8.79
N SER A 237 -14.28 2.87 -10.09
CA SER A 237 -14.10 4.23 -10.60
C SER A 237 -15.19 5.18 -10.11
N GLN A 238 -16.44 4.69 -9.98
CA GLN A 238 -17.55 5.46 -9.42
C GLN A 238 -17.32 5.80 -7.94
N MET A 239 -16.99 4.81 -7.11
CA MET A 239 -16.75 5.02 -5.66
C MET A 239 -15.53 5.90 -5.42
N THR A 240 -14.46 5.68 -6.19
CA THR A 240 -13.24 6.48 -6.16
C THR A 240 -13.52 7.95 -6.48
N ARG A 241 -14.26 8.23 -7.56
CA ARG A 241 -14.60 9.61 -7.95
C ARG A 241 -15.45 10.30 -6.88
N ARG A 242 -16.46 9.61 -6.37
CA ARG A 242 -17.34 10.14 -5.31
C ARG A 242 -16.54 10.54 -4.07
N MET A 243 -15.62 9.68 -3.63
CA MET A 243 -14.75 9.98 -2.50
C MET A 243 -13.79 11.14 -2.81
N GLU A 244 -13.15 11.16 -3.99
CA GLU A 244 -12.24 12.25 -4.37
C GLU A 244 -12.95 13.61 -4.36
N GLU A 245 -14.16 13.68 -4.92
CA GLU A 245 -14.99 14.88 -4.92
C GLU A 245 -15.34 15.34 -3.49
N ALA A 246 -15.71 14.39 -2.62
CA ALA A 246 -16.05 14.69 -1.24
C ALA A 246 -14.85 15.17 -0.39
N LEU A 247 -13.66 14.57 -0.59
CA LEU A 247 -12.42 15.02 0.04
C LEU A 247 -12.03 16.41 -0.45
N ARG A 248 -12.13 16.66 -1.77
CA ARG A 248 -11.83 17.97 -2.37
C ARG A 248 -12.72 19.08 -1.82
N ALA A 249 -13.98 18.75 -1.54
CA ALA A 249 -14.95 19.69 -0.97
C ALA A 249 -14.79 19.92 0.54
N THR A 250 -13.84 19.25 1.21
CA THR A 250 -13.65 19.31 2.67
C THR A 250 -12.45 20.21 3.02
N PRO A 251 -12.69 21.42 3.58
CA PRO A 251 -11.60 22.32 3.98
C PRO A 251 -10.66 21.68 5.00
N GLY A 252 -9.36 21.95 4.86
CA GLY A 252 -8.32 21.42 5.73
C GLY A 252 -7.85 20.01 5.39
N VAL A 253 -8.56 19.25 4.54
CA VAL A 253 -8.07 17.97 4.04
C VAL A 253 -7.01 18.20 2.95
N GLU A 254 -5.82 17.65 3.19
CA GLU A 254 -4.71 17.66 2.25
C GLU A 254 -4.52 16.26 1.68
N LEU A 255 -5.09 16.02 0.49
CA LEU A 255 -4.88 14.76 -0.22
C LEU A 255 -3.44 14.68 -0.75
N LEU A 256 -2.78 13.54 -0.52
CA LEU A 256 -1.45 13.29 -1.05
C LEU A 256 -1.53 12.81 -2.51
N GLY A 257 -0.70 13.40 -3.37
CA GLY A 257 -0.66 13.12 -4.81
C GLY A 257 -1.58 14.03 -5.66
N PRO A 258 -1.40 14.05 -6.99
CA PRO A 258 -2.19 14.85 -7.92
C PRO A 258 -3.69 14.57 -7.85
N TRP A 259 -4.47 15.65 -7.87
CA TRP A 259 -5.91 15.63 -8.15
C TRP A 259 -6.18 15.26 -9.61
N ASN A 260 -7.29 14.57 -9.87
CA ASN A 260 -7.77 14.20 -11.21
C ASN A 260 -6.84 13.25 -12.01
N ALA A 261 -5.86 12.61 -11.38
CA ALA A 261 -5.09 11.53 -12.00
C ALA A 261 -5.89 10.20 -11.96
N PRO A 262 -5.84 9.36 -13.00
CA PRO A 262 -6.41 8.02 -12.95
C PRO A 262 -5.87 7.26 -11.74
N ARG A 263 -6.77 6.77 -10.88
CA ARG A 263 -6.39 6.10 -9.62
C ARG A 263 -7.33 4.94 -9.31
N VAL A 264 -6.84 4.00 -8.51
CA VAL A 264 -7.68 3.07 -7.72
C VAL A 264 -8.12 3.76 -6.43
N GLY A 265 -9.10 3.20 -5.72
CA GLY A 265 -9.75 3.83 -4.57
C GLY A 265 -8.92 3.93 -3.30
N ILE A 266 -7.61 4.22 -3.39
CA ILE A 266 -6.70 4.40 -2.25
C ILE A 266 -6.48 5.90 -2.02
N PHE A 267 -6.76 6.37 -0.81
CA PHE A 267 -6.67 7.77 -0.44
C PHE A 267 -5.78 7.95 0.80
N SER A 268 -4.64 8.60 0.60
CA SER A 268 -3.75 9.07 1.66
C SER A 268 -3.93 10.57 1.87
N PHE A 269 -4.16 11.00 3.10
CA PHE A 269 -4.45 12.40 3.39
C PHE A 269 -3.95 12.83 4.77
N ASN A 270 -3.74 14.13 4.89
CA ASN A 270 -3.52 14.84 6.15
C ASN A 270 -4.68 15.78 6.43
N ILE A 271 -4.82 16.21 7.68
CA ILE A 271 -5.78 17.24 8.08
C ILE A 271 -4.99 18.40 8.69
N ARG A 272 -4.98 19.54 8.01
CA ARG A 272 -4.40 20.79 8.50
C ARG A 272 -5.44 21.63 9.22
N ILE A 273 -5.07 22.09 10.41
CA ILE A 273 -5.86 23.06 11.16
C ILE A 273 -4.93 24.20 11.55
N ARG A 274 -5.18 25.37 10.96
CA ARG A 274 -4.28 26.54 11.03
C ARG A 274 -2.87 26.17 10.54
N GLU A 275 -1.85 26.29 11.37
CA GLU A 275 -0.45 26.11 11.01
C GLU A 275 0.08 24.68 11.19
N LYS A 276 -0.60 23.82 11.97
CA LYS A 276 -0.18 22.43 12.23
C LYS A 276 -1.17 21.41 11.69
N LEU A 277 -0.73 20.16 11.61
CA LEU A 277 -1.56 19.01 11.25
C LEU A 277 -2.19 18.35 12.48
N LEU A 278 -3.25 17.58 12.28
CA LEU A 278 -3.58 16.50 13.21
C LEU A 278 -2.61 15.34 12.98
N HIS A 279 -2.16 14.70 14.06
CA HIS A 279 -1.31 13.52 13.95
C HIS A 279 -2.06 12.40 13.22
N HIS A 280 -1.43 11.72 12.26
CA HIS A 280 -2.12 10.72 11.43
C HIS A 280 -2.75 9.57 12.25
N ASN A 281 -2.03 9.03 13.24
CA ASN A 281 -2.59 8.01 14.15
C ASN A 281 -3.74 8.54 15.03
N PHE A 282 -3.80 9.86 15.28
CA PHE A 282 -4.95 10.45 15.98
C PHE A 282 -6.18 10.49 15.07
N VAL A 283 -6.00 10.91 13.80
CA VAL A 283 -7.08 10.85 12.79
C VAL A 283 -7.61 9.43 12.63
N VAL A 284 -6.73 8.43 12.59
CA VAL A 284 -7.12 7.01 12.50
C VAL A 284 -7.86 6.55 13.76
N ALA A 285 -7.41 6.95 14.95
CA ALA A 285 -8.12 6.66 16.19
C ALA A 285 -9.54 7.26 16.19
N LEU A 286 -9.70 8.52 15.76
CA LEU A 286 -11.02 9.15 15.67
C LEU A 286 -11.96 8.45 14.68
N LEU A 287 -11.45 8.02 13.52
CA LEU A 287 -12.25 7.25 12.54
C LEU A 287 -12.77 5.95 13.16
N ASN A 288 -11.92 5.25 13.93
CA ASN A 288 -12.29 4.01 14.59
C ASN A 288 -13.24 4.24 15.78
N ASP A 289 -12.83 5.08 16.71
CA ASP A 289 -13.48 5.19 18.02
C ASP A 289 -14.85 5.87 17.94
N LEU A 290 -15.01 6.82 17.02
CA LEU A 290 -16.26 7.57 16.87
C LEU A 290 -17.22 6.95 15.84
N PHE A 291 -16.68 6.24 14.83
CA PHE A 291 -17.48 5.83 13.66
C PHE A 291 -17.31 4.36 13.26
N GLY A 292 -16.42 3.60 13.91
CA GLY A 292 -16.12 2.21 13.54
C GLY A 292 -15.41 2.08 12.19
N ILE A 293 -14.84 3.17 11.65
CA ILE A 293 -14.19 3.19 10.33
C ILE A 293 -12.71 2.82 10.49
N GLN A 294 -12.33 1.70 9.88
CA GLN A 294 -10.96 1.21 9.94
C GLN A 294 -10.08 1.88 8.88
N ALA A 295 -9.13 2.68 9.33
CA ALA A 295 -8.09 3.29 8.51
C ALA A 295 -6.69 2.84 8.98
N ARG A 296 -5.64 3.25 8.26
CA ARG A 296 -4.24 2.98 8.64
C ARG A 296 -3.44 4.28 8.67
N GLY A 297 -2.61 4.43 9.71
CA GLY A 297 -1.66 5.54 9.84
C GLY A 297 -0.23 5.11 9.47
N GLY A 298 0.62 6.08 9.15
CA GLY A 298 2.06 5.89 8.90
C GLY A 298 2.47 6.05 7.42
N CYS A 299 3.65 5.51 7.07
CA CYS A 299 4.31 5.73 5.77
C CYS A 299 4.09 4.61 4.73
N SER A 300 3.14 3.69 4.98
CA SER A 300 2.66 2.67 4.03
C SER A 300 3.73 1.84 3.28
N CYS A 301 4.90 1.61 3.89
CA CYS A 301 6.01 0.87 3.27
C CYS A 301 6.47 1.48 1.91
N ALA A 302 6.39 2.80 1.80
CA ALA A 302 6.80 3.58 0.64
C ALA A 302 7.58 4.84 1.09
N GLY A 303 8.56 4.64 1.96
CA GLY A 303 9.33 5.70 2.64
C GLY A 303 9.86 6.79 1.70
N PRO A 304 10.59 6.44 0.61
CA PRO A 304 11.12 7.43 -0.33
C PRO A 304 10.04 8.34 -0.94
N TYR A 305 8.91 7.77 -1.34
CA TYR A 305 7.79 8.54 -1.87
C TYR A 305 7.11 9.39 -0.79
N GLY A 306 6.99 8.85 0.43
CA GLY A 306 6.47 9.58 1.58
C GLY A 306 7.28 10.85 1.88
N HIS A 307 8.60 10.81 1.75
CA HIS A 307 9.44 11.99 1.96
C HIS A 307 9.18 13.07 0.90
N GLU A 308 9.04 12.68 -0.37
CA GLU A 308 8.68 13.61 -1.44
C GLU A 308 7.30 14.23 -1.23
N LEU A 309 6.29 13.42 -0.90
CA LEU A 309 4.92 13.88 -0.66
C LEU A 309 4.80 14.82 0.54
N LEU A 310 5.65 14.65 1.54
CA LEU A 310 5.65 15.45 2.77
C LEU A 310 6.67 16.60 2.74
N GLY A 311 7.45 16.74 1.66
CA GLY A 311 8.49 17.76 1.55
C GLY A 311 9.63 17.59 2.57
N ILE A 312 9.93 16.35 2.96
CA ILE A 312 10.96 16.03 3.96
C ILE A 312 12.31 15.88 3.24
N ASP A 313 13.21 16.82 3.50
CA ASP A 313 14.58 16.77 3.01
C ASP A 313 15.46 15.76 3.81
N ALA A 314 16.67 15.52 3.33
CA ALA A 314 17.60 14.57 3.95
C ALA A 314 17.96 14.94 5.39
N ALA A 315 18.11 16.23 5.70
CA ALA A 315 18.46 16.70 7.04
C ALA A 315 17.30 16.46 8.03
N THR A 316 16.08 16.77 7.62
CA THR A 316 14.85 16.55 8.40
C THR A 316 14.58 15.06 8.56
N SER A 317 14.78 14.26 7.50
CA SER A 317 14.71 12.79 7.56
C SER A 317 15.64 12.21 8.62
N ALA A 318 16.92 12.59 8.62
CA ALA A 318 17.89 12.10 9.61
C ALA A 318 17.51 12.49 11.05
N ARG A 319 16.90 13.66 11.24
CA ARG A 319 16.40 14.10 12.55
C ARG A 319 15.19 13.27 13.01
N HIS A 320 14.25 12.94 12.11
CA HIS A 320 13.15 12.03 12.42
C HIS A 320 13.67 10.62 12.77
N GLU A 321 14.61 10.09 11.98
CA GLU A 321 15.26 8.80 12.24
C GLU A 321 15.89 8.76 13.64
N ALA A 322 16.73 9.75 13.97
CA ALA A 322 17.37 9.85 15.30
C ALA A 322 16.36 9.98 16.46
N SER A 323 15.17 10.54 16.22
CA SER A 323 14.10 10.60 17.24
C SER A 323 13.40 9.25 17.41
N VAL A 324 13.12 8.56 16.29
CA VAL A 324 12.54 7.21 16.29
C VAL A 324 13.50 6.20 16.92
N GLU A 325 14.81 6.30 16.68
CA GLU A 325 15.85 5.47 17.32
C GLU A 325 15.93 5.68 18.84
N ARG A 326 15.67 6.91 19.32
CA ARG A 326 15.51 7.22 20.75
C ARG A 326 14.19 6.70 21.34
N GLY A 327 13.37 6.05 20.53
CA GLY A 327 12.14 5.39 20.93
C GLY A 327 10.89 6.24 20.80
N TYR A 328 10.94 7.42 20.16
CA TYR A 328 9.77 8.28 19.95
C TYR A 328 9.06 7.95 18.63
N SER A 329 8.27 6.87 18.61
CA SER A 329 7.57 6.47 17.38
C SER A 329 6.51 7.48 16.92
N SER A 330 6.03 8.37 17.79
CA SER A 330 5.15 9.50 17.42
C SER A 330 5.82 10.48 16.45
N MET A 331 7.15 10.47 16.36
CA MET A 331 7.90 11.35 15.45
C MET A 331 8.07 10.73 14.07
N ARG A 332 7.50 9.54 13.81
CA ARG A 332 7.47 8.94 12.49
C ARG A 332 6.51 9.72 11.58
N PRO A 333 7.01 10.36 10.50
CA PRO A 333 6.15 11.06 9.56
C PRO A 333 5.21 10.07 8.85
N GLY A 334 4.04 10.57 8.47
CA GLY A 334 3.01 9.74 7.86
C GLY A 334 1.71 10.48 7.61
N TRP A 335 0.70 9.73 7.19
CA TRP A 335 -0.62 10.20 6.80
C TRP A 335 -1.68 9.19 7.25
N ALA A 336 -2.93 9.62 7.29
CA ALA A 336 -4.05 8.69 7.38
C ALA A 336 -4.32 8.13 5.98
N ARG A 337 -4.59 6.82 5.87
CA ARG A 337 -4.91 6.16 4.62
C ARG A 337 -6.13 5.26 4.78
N PHE A 338 -7.04 5.33 3.82
CA PHE A 338 -8.18 4.43 3.70
C PHE A 338 -8.36 4.01 2.24
N GLY A 339 -9.24 3.04 2.02
CA GLY A 339 -9.67 2.60 0.70
C GLY A 339 -11.19 2.66 0.55
N VAL A 340 -11.68 2.98 -0.64
CA VAL A 340 -13.07 2.76 -1.06
C VAL A 340 -13.02 1.81 -2.24
N ASN A 341 -13.90 0.82 -2.24
CA ASN A 341 -13.81 -0.28 -3.20
C ASN A 341 -15.16 -0.49 -3.91
N TRP A 342 -15.15 -1.17 -5.05
CA TRP A 342 -16.35 -1.47 -5.85
C TRP A 342 -17.48 -2.21 -5.13
N PHE A 343 -17.21 -2.91 -4.02
CA PHE A 343 -18.22 -3.62 -3.22
C PHE A 343 -18.78 -2.79 -2.06
N PHE A 344 -18.39 -1.51 -1.96
CA PHE A 344 -19.03 -0.58 -1.03
C PHE A 344 -20.33 -0.07 -1.63
N ASP A 345 -21.28 0.28 -0.78
CA ASP A 345 -22.44 1.05 -1.19
C ASP A 345 -22.15 2.55 -1.17
N GLU A 346 -22.94 3.34 -1.89
CA GLU A 346 -22.75 4.80 -1.96
C GLU A 346 -22.86 5.44 -0.57
N ALA A 347 -23.72 4.90 0.29
CA ALA A 347 -23.88 5.32 1.67
C ALA A 347 -22.60 5.11 2.50
N ASP A 348 -21.86 4.02 2.28
CA ASP A 348 -20.60 3.77 3.00
C ASP A 348 -19.57 4.85 2.64
N VAL A 349 -19.45 5.16 1.34
CA VAL A 349 -18.54 6.20 0.84
C VAL A 349 -18.92 7.57 1.40
N ASP A 350 -20.22 7.90 1.44
CA ASP A 350 -20.72 9.14 2.02
C ASP A 350 -20.47 9.25 3.52
N ASN A 351 -20.71 8.17 4.26
CA ASN A 351 -20.48 8.10 5.71
C ASN A 351 -18.99 8.28 6.02
N ILE A 352 -18.10 7.63 5.27
CA ILE A 352 -16.64 7.83 5.41
C ILE A 352 -16.27 9.29 5.14
N ALA A 353 -16.80 9.88 4.07
CA ALA A 353 -16.52 11.27 3.74
C ALA A 353 -17.08 12.23 4.81
N ALA A 354 -18.25 11.94 5.37
CA ALA A 354 -18.86 12.72 6.44
C ALA A 354 -18.06 12.62 7.75
N ALA A 355 -17.53 11.45 8.09
CA ALA A 355 -16.62 11.26 9.22
C ALA A 355 -15.32 12.06 9.06
N ILE A 356 -14.69 11.98 7.88
CA ILE A 356 -13.47 12.77 7.58
C ILE A 356 -13.77 14.27 7.67
N ARG A 357 -14.92 14.72 7.14
CA ARG A 357 -15.37 16.11 7.24
C ARG A 357 -15.63 16.55 8.68
N PHE A 358 -16.19 15.67 9.51
CA PHE A 358 -16.35 15.92 10.93
C PHE A 358 -14.98 16.12 11.60
N ILE A 359 -14.03 15.21 11.38
CA ILE A 359 -12.68 15.30 11.96
C ILE A 359 -11.94 16.56 11.45
N ALA A 360 -12.08 16.92 10.18
CA ALA A 360 -11.48 18.13 9.64
C ALA A 360 -12.00 19.41 10.31
N ARG A 361 -13.27 19.42 10.72
CA ARG A 361 -13.91 20.57 11.39
C ARG A 361 -13.69 20.59 12.91
N HIS A 362 -13.77 19.42 13.55
CA HIS A 362 -13.85 19.29 15.01
C HIS A 362 -12.67 18.54 15.63
N GLY A 363 -11.66 18.15 14.86
CA GLY A 363 -10.54 17.35 15.34
C GLY A 363 -9.74 18.00 16.46
N LEU A 364 -9.63 19.34 16.48
CA LEU A 364 -9.05 20.05 17.63
C LEU A 364 -9.88 19.87 18.90
N SER A 365 -11.21 19.97 18.82
CA SER A 365 -12.12 19.73 19.94
C SER A 365 -12.04 18.31 20.48
N MET A 366 -11.60 17.35 19.66
CA MET A 366 -11.44 15.96 20.08
C MET A 366 -10.14 15.69 20.83
N LEU A 367 -9.08 16.48 20.63
CA LEU A 367 -7.76 16.22 21.22
C LEU A 367 -7.78 16.10 22.76
N PRO A 368 -8.52 16.92 23.53
CA PRO A 368 -8.59 16.80 24.98
C PRO A 368 -9.20 15.49 25.50
N TYR A 369 -9.87 14.70 24.66
CA TYR A 369 -10.36 13.36 25.03
C TYR A 369 -9.30 12.27 24.91
N TYR A 370 -8.11 12.59 24.38
CA TYR A 370 -7.09 11.60 24.05
C TYR A 370 -5.75 11.89 24.73
N GLN A 371 -4.98 10.82 24.94
CA GLN A 371 -3.60 10.87 25.36
C GLN A 371 -2.68 10.28 24.28
N LEU A 372 -1.55 10.94 24.04
CA LEU A 372 -0.47 10.45 23.20
C LEU A 372 0.53 9.63 24.03
N ASP A 373 0.68 8.35 23.69
CA ASP A 373 1.86 7.56 24.03
C ASP A 373 2.96 7.90 23.01
N ALA A 374 3.82 8.86 23.37
CA ALA A 374 4.87 9.37 22.48
C ALA A 374 5.87 8.29 22.05
N LYS A 375 6.11 7.28 22.91
CA LYS A 375 7.05 6.19 22.59
C LYS A 375 6.43 5.21 21.61
N GLY A 376 5.20 4.79 21.87
CA GLY A 376 4.44 3.90 20.99
C GLY A 376 3.92 4.58 19.72
N GLY A 377 3.82 5.91 19.71
CA GLY A 377 3.14 6.67 18.65
C GLY A 377 1.63 6.44 18.62
N VAL A 378 1.04 5.98 19.73
CA VAL A 378 -0.36 5.57 19.83
C VAL A 378 -1.17 6.66 20.51
N TRP A 379 -2.35 6.95 19.97
CA TRP A 379 -3.35 7.81 20.61
C TRP A 379 -4.43 6.94 21.23
N ARG A 380 -4.74 7.17 22.51
CA ARG A 380 -5.77 6.43 23.25
C ARG A 380 -6.80 7.39 23.81
N ALA A 381 -8.08 7.08 23.66
CA ALA A 381 -9.14 7.80 24.34
C ALA A 381 -9.01 7.63 25.86
N MET A 382 -9.20 8.69 26.63
CA MET A 382 -9.14 8.69 28.10
C MET A 382 -10.46 8.22 28.73
N ASN A 383 -11.11 7.22 28.11
CA ASN A 383 -12.32 6.60 28.63
C ASN A 383 -11.93 5.24 29.25
N PRO A 384 -12.39 4.88 30.46
CA PRO A 384 -12.22 3.53 30.97
C PRO A 384 -12.93 2.51 30.05
N VAL A 385 -12.15 1.77 29.27
CA VAL A 385 -12.58 0.59 28.53
C VAL A 385 -11.83 -0.62 29.09
N ASP A 386 -12.53 -1.73 29.29
CA ASP A 386 -11.90 -3.00 29.64
C ASP A 386 -11.25 -3.62 28.40
N ASP A 387 -10.00 -3.22 28.15
CA ASP A 387 -9.14 -3.73 27.06
C ASP A 387 -8.31 -4.96 27.50
N ALA A 388 -8.72 -5.67 28.56
CA ALA A 388 -8.00 -6.85 28.99
C ALA A 388 -8.00 -7.91 27.86
N PRO A 389 -6.83 -8.44 27.46
CA PRO A 389 -6.80 -9.50 26.47
C PRO A 389 -7.58 -10.72 26.99
N PRO A 390 -8.24 -11.48 26.11
CA PRO A 390 -8.98 -12.67 26.51
C PRO A 390 -8.04 -13.63 27.25
N THR A 391 -8.53 -14.18 28.37
CA THR A 391 -7.74 -15.01 29.29
C THR A 391 -7.34 -16.37 28.71
N SER A 392 -7.95 -16.77 27.59
CA SER A 392 -7.58 -17.96 26.83
C SER A 392 -7.93 -17.79 25.36
N LEU A 393 -7.34 -18.65 24.50
CA LEU A 393 -7.82 -18.80 23.14
C LEU A 393 -9.31 -19.16 23.16
N SER A 394 -9.74 -20.17 23.92
CA SER A 394 -11.16 -20.55 23.95
C SER A 394 -12.12 -19.38 24.22
N ALA A 395 -11.75 -18.43 25.08
CA ALA A 395 -12.56 -17.25 25.38
C ALA A 395 -12.83 -16.36 24.15
N LEU A 396 -11.99 -16.38 23.12
CA LEU A 396 -12.25 -15.70 21.83
C LEU A 396 -13.37 -16.37 21.02
N TRP A 397 -13.52 -17.70 21.12
CA TRP A 397 -14.53 -18.47 20.36
C TRP A 397 -15.79 -18.79 21.17
N SER A 398 -15.66 -18.87 22.50
CA SER A 398 -16.73 -19.23 23.44
C SER A 398 -17.23 -18.05 24.25
N GLY A 399 -16.70 -16.84 24.02
CA GLY A 399 -17.20 -15.62 24.63
C GLY A 399 -18.71 -15.52 24.37
N ALA A 400 -19.49 -15.36 25.45
CA ALA A 400 -20.91 -15.11 25.34
C ALA A 400 -21.09 -13.98 24.32
N ALA A 401 -21.86 -14.23 23.25
CA ALA A 401 -22.26 -13.19 22.33
C ALA A 401 -22.70 -12.01 23.19
N CYS A 402 -21.95 -10.90 23.13
CA CYS A 402 -22.27 -9.71 23.90
C CYS A 402 -23.76 -9.46 23.67
N SER A 403 -24.54 -9.41 24.75
CA SER A 403 -25.99 -9.23 24.67
C SER A 403 -26.25 -8.14 23.66
N ALA A 404 -27.03 -8.41 22.62
CA ALA A 404 -27.24 -7.56 21.45
C ALA A 404 -27.44 -6.08 21.85
N CYS A 405 -26.34 -5.34 21.99
CA CYS A 405 -26.37 -3.90 21.84
C CYS A 405 -26.54 -3.72 20.35
N ASP A 406 -27.64 -3.11 19.94
CA ASP A 406 -27.81 -2.69 18.56
C ASP A 406 -26.59 -1.87 18.18
N VAL A 407 -25.86 -2.31 17.15
CA VAL A 407 -24.71 -1.57 16.62
C VAL A 407 -25.25 -0.21 16.19
N PRO A 408 -24.74 0.91 16.75
CA PRO A 408 -25.27 2.22 16.43
C PRO A 408 -25.08 2.50 14.94
N ASP A 409 -26.10 3.09 14.32
CA ASP A 409 -25.98 3.57 12.95
C ASP A 409 -25.05 4.80 12.86
N PHE A 410 -24.66 5.15 11.64
CA PHE A 410 -23.73 6.25 11.39
C PHE A 410 -24.27 7.60 11.90
N GLU A 411 -25.56 7.87 11.77
CA GLU A 411 -26.17 9.13 12.20
C GLU A 411 -26.15 9.27 13.73
N CYS A 412 -26.40 8.17 14.45
CA CYS A 412 -26.25 8.11 15.90
C CYS A 412 -24.81 8.42 16.32
N CYS A 413 -23.84 7.76 15.69
CA CYS A 413 -22.41 8.01 15.90
C CYS A 413 -22.03 9.48 15.64
N LEU A 414 -22.48 10.05 14.51
CA LEU A 414 -22.23 11.44 14.15
C LEU A 414 -22.87 12.43 15.13
N SER A 415 -24.08 12.15 15.60
CA SER A 415 -24.76 12.96 16.61
C SER A 415 -24.00 12.96 17.94
N GLN A 416 -23.53 11.79 18.39
CA GLN A 416 -22.72 11.68 19.61
C GLN A 416 -21.37 12.38 19.47
N ALA A 417 -20.70 12.23 18.33
CA ALA A 417 -19.44 12.90 18.04
C ALA A 417 -19.59 14.44 18.09
N LYS A 418 -20.68 15.00 17.54
CA LYS A 418 -20.99 16.44 17.64
C LYS A 418 -21.21 16.87 19.10
N ALA A 419 -21.98 16.11 19.88
CA ALA A 419 -22.19 16.42 21.30
C ALA A 419 -20.88 16.42 22.10
N LEU A 420 -19.95 15.51 21.80
CA LEU A 420 -18.60 15.51 22.37
C LEU A 420 -17.81 16.76 21.95
N ALA A 421 -17.91 17.17 20.68
CA ALA A 421 -17.20 18.35 20.19
C ALA A 421 -17.68 19.63 20.88
N ASP A 422 -18.98 19.75 21.11
CA ASP A 422 -19.59 20.89 21.82
C ASP A 422 -19.21 20.90 23.32
N ALA A 423 -19.11 19.72 23.94
CA ALA A 423 -18.74 19.58 25.35
C ALA A 423 -17.24 19.80 25.63
N ALA A 424 -16.39 19.75 24.61
CA ALA A 424 -14.93 19.80 24.75
C ALA A 424 -14.41 21.04 25.51
N VAL A 425 -15.08 22.20 25.37
CA VAL A 425 -14.71 23.45 26.05
C VAL A 425 -14.80 23.34 27.58
N SER A 426 -15.65 22.43 28.07
CA SER A 426 -15.88 22.22 29.50
C SER A 426 -14.94 21.17 30.11
N LEU A 427 -14.06 20.54 29.33
CA LEU A 427 -13.13 19.55 29.83
C LEU A 427 -12.02 20.20 30.68
N PRO A 428 -11.50 19.48 31.70
CA PRO A 428 -10.32 19.91 32.42
C PRO A 428 -9.13 20.01 31.46
N GLU A 429 -8.20 20.92 31.75
CA GLU A 429 -6.99 21.06 30.94
C GLU A 429 -6.16 19.78 30.96
N PRO A 430 -5.83 19.20 29.79
CA PRO A 430 -4.94 18.06 29.71
C PRO A 430 -3.56 18.41 30.25
N GLN A 431 -2.89 17.43 30.86
CA GLN A 431 -1.49 17.60 31.25
C GLN A 431 -0.62 17.85 30.01
N PRO A 432 0.41 18.72 30.11
CA PRO A 432 1.35 18.93 29.03
C PRO A 432 2.00 17.61 28.57
N SER A 433 2.19 17.50 27.26
CA SER A 433 2.87 16.34 26.67
C SER A 433 4.34 16.30 27.10
N PRO A 434 4.95 15.12 27.27
CA PRO A 434 6.37 15.01 27.63
C PRO A 434 7.34 15.28 26.48
N LEU A 435 6.87 15.70 25.29
CA LEU A 435 7.75 16.05 24.17
C LEU A 435 8.52 17.34 24.50
N MET A 436 9.85 17.24 24.52
CA MET A 436 10.76 18.32 24.90
C MET A 436 11.95 18.37 23.95
N GLY A 437 12.67 19.49 23.89
CA GLY A 437 13.94 19.58 23.16
C GLY A 437 13.80 19.40 21.64
N GLU A 438 14.52 18.44 21.05
CA GLU A 438 14.53 18.22 19.61
C GLU A 438 13.20 17.66 19.08
N GLU A 439 12.54 16.80 19.84
CA GLU A 439 11.21 16.27 19.50
C GLU A 439 10.20 17.39 19.31
N GLU A 440 10.21 18.38 20.20
CA GLU A 440 9.31 19.53 20.15
C GLU A 440 9.62 20.44 18.96
N LYS A 441 10.89 20.64 18.60
CA LYS A 441 11.29 21.40 17.40
C LYS A 441 10.93 20.69 16.09
N LEU A 442 10.87 19.37 16.10
CA LEU A 442 10.49 18.54 14.95
C LEU A 442 8.98 18.36 14.81
N ARG A 443 8.21 18.69 15.84
CA ARG A 443 6.78 18.40 15.91
C ARG A 443 6.00 19.23 14.89
N TRP A 444 5.22 18.55 14.07
CA TRP A 444 4.38 19.14 13.03
C TRP A 444 2.88 19.10 13.34
N PHE A 445 2.50 18.55 14.51
CA PHE A 445 1.12 18.24 14.85
C PHE A 445 0.69 18.80 16.20
N TRP A 446 -0.61 19.06 16.37
CA TRP A 446 -1.22 19.57 17.60
C TRP A 446 -1.19 18.59 18.79
N LEU A 447 -1.02 19.10 20.01
CA LEU A 447 -1.12 18.35 21.26
C LEU A 447 -2.38 18.72 22.08
N PRO A 448 -2.87 17.84 22.97
CA PRO A 448 -4.10 18.06 23.73
C PRO A 448 -4.17 19.37 24.53
N HIS A 449 -3.09 19.73 25.23
CA HIS A 449 -3.06 20.93 26.06
C HIS A 449 -3.10 22.22 25.20
N GLU A 450 -2.48 22.22 24.01
CA GLU A 450 -2.55 23.36 23.09
C GLU A 450 -3.98 23.56 22.57
N ALA A 451 -4.66 22.47 22.20
CA ALA A 451 -6.03 22.53 21.72
C ALA A 451 -6.99 23.05 22.78
N ALA A 452 -6.84 22.63 24.04
CA ALA A 452 -7.67 23.09 25.15
C ALA A 452 -7.54 24.61 25.38
N MET A 453 -6.33 25.18 25.26
CA MET A 453 -6.11 26.63 25.36
C MET A 453 -6.85 27.37 24.24
N MET A 454 -6.71 26.91 22.99
CA MET A 454 -7.32 27.56 21.83
C MET A 454 -8.85 27.52 21.84
N LEU A 455 -9.44 26.44 22.37
CA LEU A 455 -10.89 26.33 22.52
C LEU A 455 -11.44 27.35 23.52
N LYS A 456 -10.67 27.71 24.55
CA LYS A 456 -11.05 28.72 25.54
C LYS A 456 -10.89 30.13 25.00
N GLU A 457 -9.78 30.42 24.31
CA GLU A 457 -9.49 31.73 23.69
C GLU A 457 -10.48 32.11 22.58
N GLY A 458 -11.09 31.14 21.89
CA GLY A 458 -12.10 31.39 20.86
C GLY A 458 -13.51 31.69 21.39
N THR A 459 -13.69 31.70 22.72
CA THR A 459 -14.97 31.98 23.41
C THR A 459 -15.01 33.36 24.07
N GLU A 460 -13.90 34.09 24.09
CA GLU A 460 -13.80 35.51 24.46
C GLU A 460 -13.88 36.40 23.21
#